data_AF-A0AAW9DJ76-F1
#
_entry.id   AF-A0AAW9DJ76-F1
#
_cell.length_a   1.000
_cell.length_b   1.000
_cell.length_c   1.000
_cell.angle_alpha   90.00
_cell.angle_beta   90.00
_cell.angle_gamma   90.00
#
_symmetry.space_group_name_H-M   'P 1'
#
loop_
_entity.id
_entity.type
_entity.pdbx_description
1 polymer ?
#
loop_
_entity_poly.entity_id
_entity_poly.type
_entity_poly.pdbx_seq_one_letter_code
_entity_poly.pdbx_strand_id
1 'polypeptide(L)'
;PNLVMTWNGQTIVDLERSFLDTNGVRVVVDAKVVDSAVNLPETRRTSAETLQEDLKDLLSDLNHASQKGLQTIFDSSVGRSTVNHPLGGRQQLTPTESSVQKLPVQHGVTTTASVMAQGYHPYLADWSPYHGAAYAVIETTARLVATGANWSKARFSYQEYFQRMDKQAERFGQPVAALLGSIEAQIQLGLPSIGGKDSMSGTFEDLTVPPTLVAFGVTTADSRKVLSPEFKAAGEYIYYLPGQILSEDIDFALMKSNFEAFEKWQSDYAITAASAVKYGGVLESLALMSFGNQIGARVELADLETSLTGQLGGFVFTSKEDIQDAVKIGQTTADFTLLVNGVNLTGQGLQAAFEGKLEEVYPTEFEQATELQDVPAVTSSAVIKAKEAVEMPVVYIPVFPGTNSEYDSAKAFEQAGAKVNLVPFVTLDAESIEKSVDTMVDNVDKAHILFFVGGFSAADEPDGSAKFIVTILRNAKVRSAIDQFIEKGGLIIGICNGFQALVKSGLLPYGNFEDAGESSPTLFYNDANQHVAKMVETRIANVNSPWLAGVQVGDIHAIPVS
;
A
#
# COMPACT_ATOMS: atom_id res chain seq x y z
N PRO A 1 40.81 15.64 13.36
CA PRO A 1 39.81 15.55 14.47
C PRO A 1 39.83 14.12 15.02
N ASN A 2 39.56 13.90 16.31
CA ASN A 2 39.50 12.55 16.89
C ASN A 2 38.06 12.18 17.25
N LEU A 3 37.71 10.90 17.11
CA LEU A 3 36.56 10.30 17.78
C LEU A 3 36.98 9.99 19.23
N VAL A 4 36.47 10.78 20.17
CA VAL A 4 36.74 10.60 21.60
C VAL A 4 35.45 10.16 22.29
N MET A 5 35.47 8.98 22.91
CA MET A 5 34.38 8.52 23.78
C MET A 5 34.88 8.53 25.22
N THR A 6 34.09 9.17 26.10
CA THR A 6 34.37 9.22 27.53
C THR A 6 33.27 8.50 28.30
N TRP A 7 33.66 7.81 29.37
CA TRP A 7 32.76 7.16 30.31
C TRP A 7 33.25 7.44 31.73
N ASN A 8 32.38 7.97 32.59
CA ASN A 8 32.72 8.37 33.96
C ASN A 8 33.99 9.24 34.08
N GLY A 9 34.16 10.19 33.15
CA GLY A 9 35.32 11.09 33.13
C GLY A 9 36.63 10.44 32.66
N GLN A 10 36.61 9.16 32.24
CA GLN A 10 37.75 8.48 31.63
C GLN A 10 37.56 8.38 30.12
N THR A 11 38.61 8.66 29.36
CA THR A 11 38.64 8.41 27.91
C THR A 11 38.80 6.93 27.66
N ILE A 12 37.81 6.30 27.01
CA ILE A 12 37.81 4.87 26.67
C ILE A 12 38.03 4.61 25.18
N VAL A 13 37.81 5.63 24.34
CA VAL A 13 38.17 5.63 22.91
C VAL A 13 38.79 6.98 22.59
N ASP A 14 39.94 6.99 21.93
CA ASP A 14 40.56 8.17 21.33
C ASP A 14 41.23 7.71 20.03
N LEU A 15 40.51 7.88 18.92
CA LEU A 15 40.95 7.45 17.59
C LEU A 15 40.93 8.63 16.64
N GLU A 16 41.98 8.79 15.84
CA GLU A 16 41.96 9.80 14.80
C GLU A 16 40.86 9.52 13.78
N ARG A 17 40.11 10.56 13.39
CA ARG A 17 39.07 10.43 12.36
C ARG A 17 39.68 9.98 11.02
N SER A 18 40.89 10.45 10.71
CA SER A 18 41.68 10.03 9.54
C SER A 18 41.91 8.52 9.48
N PHE A 19 42.14 7.89 10.64
CA PHE A 19 42.28 6.43 10.72
C PHE A 19 40.96 5.72 10.39
N LEU A 20 39.85 6.20 10.96
CA LEU A 20 38.51 5.65 10.69
C LEU A 20 38.06 5.87 9.22
N ASP A 21 38.49 6.96 8.59
CA ASP A 21 38.19 7.30 7.19
C ASP A 21 38.95 6.47 6.16
N THR A 22 39.87 5.60 6.59
CA THR A 22 40.61 4.73 5.66
C THR A 22 39.73 3.71 4.93
N ASN A 23 38.46 3.54 5.35
CA ASN A 23 37.48 2.58 4.80
C ASN A 23 37.98 1.12 4.73
N GLY A 24 39.06 0.81 5.47
CA GLY A 24 39.72 -0.49 5.43
C GLY A 24 40.52 -0.75 4.15
N VAL A 25 40.86 -2.03 3.94
CA VAL A 25 41.67 -2.47 2.80
C VAL A 25 40.75 -2.76 1.61
N ARG A 26 41.07 -2.19 0.44
CA ARG A 26 40.42 -2.58 -0.82
C ARG A 26 40.63 -4.06 -1.08
N VAL A 27 39.54 -4.82 -1.20
CA VAL A 27 39.55 -6.24 -1.55
C VAL A 27 39.38 -6.38 -3.07
N VAL A 28 40.15 -7.28 -3.67
CA VAL A 28 40.03 -7.69 -5.07
C VAL A 28 39.81 -9.20 -5.07
N VAL A 29 38.83 -9.66 -5.82
CA VAL A 29 38.47 -11.08 -5.96
C VAL A 29 38.21 -11.37 -7.43
N ASP A 30 38.66 -12.51 -7.92
CA ASP A 30 38.30 -13.00 -9.24
C ASP A 30 36.85 -13.49 -9.23
N ALA A 31 36.07 -13.10 -10.24
CA ALA A 31 34.70 -13.58 -10.43
C ALA A 31 34.63 -14.46 -11.67
N LYS A 32 33.91 -15.57 -11.59
CA LYS A 32 33.67 -16.49 -12.69
C LYS A 32 32.17 -16.59 -12.93
N VAL A 33 31.70 -15.95 -13.99
CA VAL A 33 30.30 -16.07 -14.44
C VAL A 33 30.14 -17.44 -15.11
N VAL A 34 29.09 -18.16 -14.72
CA VAL A 34 28.75 -19.48 -15.25
C VAL A 34 27.28 -19.49 -15.63
N ASP A 35 26.97 -20.21 -16.71
CA ASP A 35 25.59 -20.42 -17.11
C ASP A 35 24.91 -21.42 -16.18
N SER A 36 23.63 -21.17 -15.88
CA SER A 36 22.81 -22.11 -15.13
C SER A 36 22.38 -23.27 -16.02
N ALA A 37 22.21 -24.46 -15.42
CA ALA A 37 21.60 -25.60 -16.10
C ALA A 37 20.05 -25.59 -16.00
N VAL A 38 19.49 -24.59 -15.33
CA VAL A 38 18.04 -24.40 -15.18
C VAL A 38 17.46 -23.95 -16.54
N ASN A 39 16.26 -24.44 -16.87
CA ASN A 39 15.56 -24.00 -18.07
C ASN A 39 14.94 -22.62 -17.86
N LEU A 40 14.75 -21.86 -18.95
CA LEU A 40 13.99 -20.62 -18.92
C LEU A 40 12.59 -20.85 -18.29
N PRO A 41 12.24 -20.17 -17.18
CA PRO A 41 10.94 -20.30 -16.53
C PRO A 41 9.84 -19.56 -17.31
N GLU A 42 8.60 -19.66 -16.84
CA GLU A 42 7.44 -18.92 -17.40
C GLU A 42 7.13 -19.23 -18.88
N THR A 43 7.49 -20.42 -19.34
CA THR A 43 7.26 -20.89 -20.73
C THR A 43 5.92 -21.61 -20.90
N ARG A 44 4.94 -21.32 -20.03
CA ARG A 44 3.62 -21.98 -20.05
C ARG A 44 2.91 -21.70 -21.38
N ARG A 45 2.35 -22.75 -21.99
CA ARG A 45 1.58 -22.70 -23.23
C ARG A 45 0.20 -23.30 -22.99
N THR A 46 -0.75 -22.97 -23.85
CA THR A 46 -2.14 -23.45 -23.71
C THR A 46 -2.80 -23.71 -25.07
N SER A 47 -4.00 -24.26 -25.06
CA SER A 47 -4.86 -24.43 -26.23
C SER A 47 -6.31 -24.15 -25.86
N ALA A 48 -7.20 -24.09 -26.85
CA ALA A 48 -8.63 -23.87 -26.59
C ALA A 48 -9.23 -24.94 -25.66
N GLU A 49 -8.69 -26.16 -25.68
CA GLU A 49 -9.15 -27.29 -24.87
C GLU A 49 -8.68 -27.22 -23.41
N THR A 50 -7.47 -26.70 -23.14
CA THR A 50 -6.86 -26.70 -21.80
C THR A 50 -6.86 -25.34 -21.12
N LEU A 51 -7.22 -24.28 -21.84
CA LEU A 51 -7.17 -22.88 -21.42
C LEU A 51 -7.64 -22.60 -20.00
N GLN A 52 -8.81 -23.14 -19.63
CA GLN A 52 -9.37 -22.89 -18.30
C GLN A 52 -8.50 -23.45 -17.19
N GLU A 53 -8.04 -24.68 -17.38
CA GLU A 53 -7.27 -25.40 -16.37
C GLU A 53 -5.85 -24.85 -16.29
N ASP A 54 -5.21 -24.56 -17.43
CA ASP A 54 -3.88 -23.95 -17.47
C ASP A 54 -3.86 -22.56 -16.80
N LEU A 55 -4.91 -21.74 -17.02
CA LEU A 55 -5.02 -20.43 -16.38
C LEU A 55 -5.28 -20.54 -14.87
N LYS A 56 -6.07 -21.52 -14.42
CA LYS A 56 -6.29 -21.75 -12.98
C LYS A 56 -5.03 -22.24 -12.30
N ASP A 57 -4.27 -23.13 -12.95
CA ASP A 57 -2.99 -23.62 -12.46
C ASP A 57 -1.98 -22.48 -12.33
N LEU A 58 -1.93 -21.58 -13.33
CA LEU A 58 -1.14 -20.35 -13.27
C LEU A 58 -1.56 -19.48 -12.08
N LEU A 59 -2.84 -19.16 -11.93
CA LEU A 59 -3.33 -18.28 -10.86
C LEU A 59 -3.13 -18.87 -9.46
N SER A 60 -3.01 -20.20 -9.34
CA SER A 60 -2.76 -20.90 -8.07
C SER A 60 -1.26 -21.04 -7.74
N ASP A 61 -0.37 -20.68 -8.66
CA ASP A 61 1.08 -20.70 -8.46
C ASP A 61 1.50 -19.58 -7.49
N LEU A 62 2.47 -19.83 -6.61
CA LEU A 62 2.87 -18.91 -5.54
C LEU A 62 3.39 -17.55 -6.06
N ASN A 63 3.96 -17.48 -7.27
CA ASN A 63 4.39 -16.20 -7.85
C ASN A 63 3.23 -15.36 -8.40
N HIS A 64 2.04 -15.96 -8.54
CA HIS A 64 0.89 -15.36 -9.19
C HIS A 64 -0.33 -15.23 -8.27
N ALA A 65 -0.44 -16.11 -7.26
CA ALA A 65 -1.55 -16.16 -6.34
C ALA A 65 -1.70 -14.89 -5.49
N SER A 66 -2.92 -14.67 -5.01
CA SER A 66 -3.29 -13.53 -4.20
C SER A 66 -2.49 -13.47 -2.91
N GLN A 67 -1.97 -12.29 -2.61
CA GLN A 67 -1.33 -11.96 -1.32
C GLN A 67 -2.23 -11.11 -0.43
N LYS A 68 -3.54 -11.05 -0.72
CA LYS A 68 -4.49 -10.15 -0.04
C LYS A 68 -4.51 -10.32 1.47
N GLY A 69 -4.51 -11.55 1.97
CA GLY A 69 -4.50 -11.80 3.42
C GLY A 69 -3.28 -11.19 4.11
N LEU A 70 -2.10 -11.30 3.50
CA LEU A 70 -0.87 -10.67 4.00
C LEU A 70 -0.90 -9.15 3.85
N GLN A 71 -1.37 -8.63 2.72
CA GLN A 71 -1.36 -7.18 2.46
C GLN A 71 -2.32 -6.42 3.39
N THR A 72 -3.45 -7.03 3.74
CA THR A 72 -4.48 -6.41 4.58
C THR A 72 -4.15 -6.38 6.08
N ILE A 73 -2.97 -6.85 6.50
CA ILE A 73 -2.47 -6.62 7.87
C ILE A 73 -1.63 -5.34 7.99
N PHE A 74 -1.35 -4.65 6.88
CA PHE A 74 -0.56 -3.42 6.85
C PHE A 74 -1.43 -2.24 6.43
N ASP A 75 -1.38 -1.17 7.23
CA ASP A 75 -2.10 0.06 6.90
C ASP A 75 -1.66 0.64 5.54
N SER A 76 -2.66 1.09 4.78
CA SER A 76 -2.45 1.80 3.52
C SER A 76 -3.19 3.15 3.46
N SER A 77 -3.65 3.67 4.59
CA SER A 77 -4.57 4.82 4.67
C SER A 77 -4.01 6.02 5.43
N VAL A 78 -3.09 5.80 6.37
CA VAL A 78 -2.49 6.84 7.22
C VAL A 78 -1.75 7.88 6.38
N GLY A 79 -1.93 9.16 6.72
CA GLY A 79 -1.36 10.31 6.01
C GLY A 79 -2.21 10.84 4.86
N ARG A 80 -3.37 10.20 4.55
CA ARG A 80 -4.33 10.61 3.51
C ARG A 80 -3.67 10.86 2.14
N SER A 81 -2.57 10.16 1.88
CA SER A 81 -1.75 10.33 0.67
C SER A 81 -2.07 9.29 -0.39
N THR A 82 -2.60 8.12 0.00
CA THR A 82 -2.81 6.99 -0.92
C THR A 82 -3.80 7.36 -2.02
N VAL A 83 -3.37 7.20 -3.27
CA VAL A 83 -4.19 7.43 -4.46
C VAL A 83 -4.78 6.11 -4.95
N ASN A 84 -3.91 5.11 -5.14
CA ASN A 84 -4.29 3.75 -5.45
C ASN A 84 -4.18 2.91 -4.17
N HIS A 85 -5.30 2.35 -3.70
CA HIS A 85 -5.27 1.33 -2.66
C HIS A 85 -4.50 0.09 -3.18
N PRO A 86 -3.73 -0.65 -2.36
CA PRO A 86 -2.91 -1.77 -2.83
C PRO A 86 -3.68 -2.79 -3.69
N LEU A 87 -4.95 -3.00 -3.33
CA LEU A 87 -5.91 -3.83 -4.02
C LEU A 87 -7.08 -2.97 -4.50
N GLY A 88 -7.25 -2.90 -5.82
CA GLY A 88 -8.24 -2.09 -6.52
C GLY A 88 -9.60 -2.75 -6.69
N GLY A 89 -10.55 -1.93 -7.12
CA GLY A 89 -11.95 -2.30 -7.34
C GLY A 89 -12.78 -2.46 -6.07
N ARG A 90 -14.11 -2.59 -6.25
CA ARG A 90 -15.09 -2.73 -5.15
C ARG A 90 -14.83 -3.94 -4.26
N GLN A 91 -14.34 -5.03 -4.83
CA GLN A 91 -14.01 -6.27 -4.10
C GLN A 91 -12.60 -6.23 -3.47
N GLN A 92 -11.80 -5.19 -3.79
CA GLN A 92 -10.41 -5.06 -3.34
C GLN A 92 -9.61 -6.34 -3.68
N LEU A 93 -9.58 -6.70 -4.97
CA LEU A 93 -8.97 -7.96 -5.47
C LEU A 93 -7.91 -7.76 -6.54
N THR A 94 -7.99 -6.68 -7.33
CA THR A 94 -7.03 -6.46 -8.42
C THR A 94 -5.75 -5.83 -7.86
N PRO A 95 -4.59 -6.50 -7.92
CA PRO A 95 -3.35 -5.89 -7.45
C PRO A 95 -2.98 -4.67 -8.29
N THR A 96 -2.55 -3.60 -7.64
CA THR A 96 -2.13 -2.38 -8.34
C THR A 96 -0.72 -2.49 -8.91
N GLU A 97 -0.44 -1.77 -10.00
CA GLU A 97 0.88 -1.82 -10.64
C GLU A 97 1.95 -1.11 -9.81
N SER A 98 1.60 -0.11 -9.00
CA SER A 98 2.56 0.62 -8.18
C SER A 98 1.90 1.24 -6.95
N SER A 99 2.74 1.53 -5.95
CA SER A 99 2.34 2.37 -4.82
C SER A 99 2.32 3.83 -5.27
N VAL A 100 1.20 4.52 -5.03
CA VAL A 100 0.99 5.91 -5.43
C VAL A 100 0.55 6.74 -4.22
N GLN A 101 1.40 7.69 -3.82
CA GLN A 101 1.24 8.48 -2.62
C GLN A 101 1.39 9.97 -2.93
N LYS A 102 0.35 10.78 -2.71
CA LYS A 102 0.43 12.26 -2.80
C LYS A 102 1.52 12.78 -1.87
N LEU A 103 2.32 13.73 -2.35
CA LEU A 103 3.37 14.34 -1.53
C LEU A 103 2.73 15.16 -0.39
N PRO A 104 3.15 14.96 0.87
CA PRO A 104 2.60 15.73 1.97
C PRO A 104 3.02 17.20 1.82
N VAL A 105 2.03 18.09 1.81
CA VAL A 105 2.23 19.55 1.88
C VAL A 105 1.70 20.06 3.22
N GLN A 106 2.37 21.05 3.79
CA GLN A 106 1.99 21.65 5.07
C GLN A 106 0.63 22.36 4.97
N HIS A 107 0.38 23.04 3.85
CA HIS A 107 -0.86 23.76 3.59
C HIS A 107 -1.41 23.41 2.20
N GLY A 108 -2.74 23.37 2.09
CA GLY A 108 -3.45 23.11 0.82
C GLY A 108 -3.51 21.64 0.41
N VAL A 109 -3.83 21.41 -0.87
CA VAL A 109 -3.95 20.09 -1.48
C VAL A 109 -2.98 20.02 -2.65
N THR A 110 -2.19 18.94 -2.73
CA THR A 110 -1.34 18.68 -3.90
C THR A 110 -2.00 17.66 -4.83
N THR A 111 -1.70 17.79 -6.12
CA THR A 111 -1.94 16.72 -7.11
C THR A 111 -0.65 16.00 -7.49
N THR A 112 0.52 16.42 -6.98
CA THR A 112 1.77 15.70 -7.22
C THR A 112 1.86 14.48 -6.32
N ALA A 113 2.05 13.31 -6.92
CA ALA A 113 2.25 12.05 -6.23
C ALA A 113 3.65 11.48 -6.49
N SER A 114 4.21 10.82 -5.47
CA SER A 114 5.30 9.87 -5.61
C SER A 114 4.73 8.53 -6.08
N VAL A 115 5.42 7.89 -7.01
CA VAL A 115 5.07 6.57 -7.54
C VAL A 115 6.26 5.64 -7.36
N MET A 116 6.02 4.46 -6.80
CA MET A 116 7.04 3.43 -6.63
C MET A 116 6.53 2.08 -7.13
N ALA A 117 7.27 1.48 -8.05
CA ALA A 117 7.08 0.10 -8.48
C ALA A 117 8.32 -0.72 -8.11
N GLN A 118 8.15 -2.04 -8.10
CA GLN A 118 9.25 -2.99 -7.93
C GLN A 118 9.18 -4.09 -8.98
N GLY A 119 10.32 -4.73 -9.26
CA GLY A 119 10.41 -5.89 -10.11
C GLY A 119 11.46 -6.86 -9.57
N TYR A 120 11.13 -8.15 -9.60
CA TYR A 120 11.99 -9.27 -9.23
C TYR A 120 11.27 -10.58 -9.51
N HIS A 121 11.99 -11.56 -10.07
CA HIS A 121 11.45 -12.91 -10.26
C HIS A 121 12.51 -13.97 -9.89
N PRO A 122 12.25 -14.81 -8.86
CA PRO A 122 13.28 -15.69 -8.29
C PRO A 122 13.75 -16.74 -9.29
N TYR A 123 12.85 -17.34 -10.06
CA TYR A 123 13.23 -18.38 -11.03
C TYR A 123 13.99 -17.80 -12.23
N LEU A 124 13.76 -16.54 -12.60
CA LEU A 124 14.55 -15.90 -13.65
C LEU A 124 15.95 -15.57 -13.16
N ALA A 125 16.07 -15.12 -11.91
CA ALA A 125 17.36 -14.84 -11.31
C ALA A 125 18.19 -16.12 -11.06
N ASP A 126 17.54 -17.26 -10.81
CA ASP A 126 18.19 -18.57 -10.73
C ASP A 126 18.57 -19.16 -12.11
N TRP A 127 17.72 -18.94 -13.13
CA TRP A 127 18.05 -19.25 -14.52
C TRP A 127 19.24 -18.44 -15.01
N SER A 128 19.20 -17.12 -14.82
CA SER A 128 20.29 -16.24 -15.19
C SER A 128 20.22 -14.94 -14.37
N PRO A 129 21.17 -14.71 -13.44
CA PRO A 129 21.18 -13.49 -12.63
C PRO A 129 21.23 -12.22 -13.51
N TYR A 130 21.89 -12.28 -14.66
CA TYR A 130 21.91 -11.20 -15.65
C TYR A 130 20.51 -10.86 -16.14
N HIS A 131 19.78 -11.86 -16.67
CA HIS A 131 18.44 -11.64 -17.20
C HIS A 131 17.45 -11.31 -16.10
N GLY A 132 17.52 -11.97 -14.93
CA GLY A 132 16.67 -11.68 -13.78
C GLY A 132 16.78 -10.21 -13.36
N ALA A 133 17.99 -9.66 -13.31
CA ALA A 133 18.20 -8.25 -12.99
C ALA A 133 17.76 -7.28 -14.12
N ALA A 134 18.00 -7.63 -15.39
CA ALA A 134 17.56 -6.81 -16.52
C ALA A 134 16.02 -6.77 -16.61
N TYR A 135 15.36 -7.92 -16.51
CA TYR A 135 13.91 -8.03 -16.51
C TYR A 135 13.26 -7.39 -15.28
N ALA A 136 13.90 -7.40 -14.11
CA ALA A 136 13.45 -6.64 -12.95
C ALA A 136 13.34 -5.13 -13.23
N VAL A 137 14.33 -4.55 -13.93
CA VAL A 137 14.29 -3.13 -14.35
C VAL A 137 13.19 -2.89 -15.38
N ILE A 138 13.03 -3.79 -16.35
CA ILE A 138 12.00 -3.70 -17.39
C ILE A 138 10.58 -3.79 -16.78
N GLU A 139 10.32 -4.79 -15.95
CA GLU A 139 9.05 -4.99 -15.25
C GLU A 139 8.70 -3.75 -14.42
N THR A 140 9.65 -3.28 -13.60
CA THR A 140 9.48 -2.07 -12.79
C THR A 140 9.08 -0.88 -13.65
N THR A 141 9.77 -0.68 -14.78
CA THR A 141 9.51 0.44 -15.69
C THR A 141 8.13 0.30 -16.34
N ALA A 142 7.77 -0.89 -16.83
CA ALA A 142 6.46 -1.15 -17.41
C ALA A 142 5.34 -0.86 -16.41
N ARG A 143 5.49 -1.27 -15.15
CA ARG A 143 4.53 -0.97 -14.07
C ARG A 143 4.36 0.52 -13.80
N LEU A 144 5.46 1.30 -13.86
CA LEU A 144 5.40 2.77 -13.78
C LEU A 144 4.64 3.38 -14.96
N VAL A 145 4.89 2.90 -16.19
CA VAL A 145 4.18 3.35 -17.40
C VAL A 145 2.69 3.02 -17.30
N ALA A 146 2.32 1.80 -16.89
CA ALA A 146 0.94 1.37 -16.73
C ALA A 146 0.17 2.18 -15.69
N THR A 147 0.86 2.67 -14.66
CA THR A 147 0.28 3.57 -13.66
C THR A 147 0.00 4.97 -14.22
N GLY A 148 0.63 5.36 -15.33
CA GLY A 148 0.63 6.74 -15.84
C GLY A 148 1.63 7.66 -15.15
N ALA A 149 2.73 7.08 -14.64
CA ALA A 149 3.81 7.82 -14.03
C ALA A 149 4.83 8.32 -15.08
N ASN A 150 5.63 9.33 -14.73
CA ASN A 150 6.68 9.82 -15.61
C ASN A 150 7.89 8.87 -15.59
N TRP A 151 7.78 7.78 -16.35
CA TRP A 151 8.76 6.68 -16.36
C TRP A 151 10.15 7.15 -16.82
N SER A 152 10.24 8.08 -17.77
CA SER A 152 11.52 8.63 -18.27
C SER A 152 12.32 9.39 -17.20
N LYS A 153 11.68 9.77 -16.09
CA LYS A 153 12.31 10.41 -14.93
C LYS A 153 12.54 9.47 -13.76
N ALA A 154 12.27 8.17 -13.93
CA ALA A 154 12.45 7.20 -12.86
C ALA A 154 13.91 7.16 -12.38
N ARG A 155 14.07 6.88 -11.09
CA ARG A 155 15.34 6.62 -10.43
C ARG A 155 15.26 5.30 -9.70
N PHE A 156 16.32 4.52 -9.80
CA PHE A 156 16.35 3.17 -9.27
C PHE A 156 17.12 3.08 -7.94
N SER A 157 16.64 2.20 -7.06
CA SER A 157 17.40 1.67 -5.93
C SER A 157 17.40 0.14 -6.03
N TYR A 158 18.56 -0.48 -5.83
CA TYR A 158 18.70 -1.94 -5.92
C TYR A 158 18.92 -2.58 -4.57
N GLN A 159 18.14 -3.61 -4.27
CA GLN A 159 18.33 -4.42 -3.07
C GLN A 159 18.89 -5.78 -3.47
N GLU A 160 20.15 -6.00 -3.10
CA GLU A 160 20.95 -7.13 -3.52
C GLU A 160 21.07 -8.15 -2.37
N TYR A 161 20.66 -9.39 -2.60
CA TYR A 161 20.79 -10.49 -1.64
C TYR A 161 21.38 -11.71 -2.35
N PHE A 162 22.54 -12.16 -1.89
CA PHE A 162 23.23 -13.29 -2.47
C PHE A 162 23.74 -14.22 -1.38
N GLN A 163 24.12 -15.42 -1.78
CA GLN A 163 24.82 -16.36 -0.89
C GLN A 163 26.06 -15.74 -0.25
N ARG A 164 26.51 -16.42 0.80
CA ARG A 164 27.83 -16.22 1.38
C ARG A 164 28.92 -16.42 0.32
N MET A 165 29.67 -15.35 0.06
CA MET A 165 30.63 -15.26 -1.04
C MET A 165 31.97 -15.97 -0.84
N ASP A 166 32.43 -16.12 0.42
CA ASP A 166 33.65 -16.83 0.90
C ASP A 166 34.92 -16.81 0.01
N LYS A 167 35.09 -15.79 -0.84
CA LYS A 167 36.17 -15.63 -1.83
C LYS A 167 36.20 -16.71 -2.91
N GLN A 168 35.07 -17.38 -3.17
CA GLN A 168 34.94 -18.32 -4.28
C GLN A 168 34.50 -17.60 -5.56
N ALA A 169 35.24 -17.81 -6.65
CA ALA A 169 35.04 -17.05 -7.89
C ALA A 169 33.66 -17.27 -8.51
N GLU A 170 33.11 -18.49 -8.49
CA GLU A 170 31.76 -18.75 -9.03
C GLU A 170 30.68 -18.02 -8.23
N ARG A 171 30.82 -17.91 -6.91
CA ARG A 171 29.83 -17.20 -6.07
C ARG A 171 29.80 -15.72 -6.37
N PHE A 172 30.97 -15.10 -6.54
CA PHE A 172 31.08 -13.71 -7.01
C PHE A 172 30.62 -13.52 -8.47
N GLY A 173 30.53 -14.59 -9.26
CA GLY A 173 29.96 -14.54 -10.61
C GLY A 173 28.48 -14.13 -10.62
N GLN A 174 27.70 -14.53 -9.62
CA GLN A 174 26.26 -14.20 -9.52
C GLN A 174 25.99 -12.70 -9.37
N PRO A 175 26.56 -11.97 -8.39
CA PRO A 175 26.37 -10.52 -8.28
C PRO A 175 26.98 -9.79 -9.46
N VAL A 176 28.11 -10.24 -10.01
CA VAL A 176 28.68 -9.63 -11.23
C VAL A 176 27.70 -9.72 -12.40
N ALA A 177 27.11 -10.89 -12.65
CA ALA A 177 26.13 -11.08 -13.71
C ALA A 177 24.88 -10.21 -13.50
N ALA A 178 24.32 -10.18 -12.28
CA ALA A 178 23.15 -9.36 -11.96
C ALA A 178 23.42 -7.86 -12.12
N LEU A 179 24.58 -7.37 -11.65
CA LEU A 179 24.98 -5.98 -11.82
C LEU A 179 25.15 -5.63 -13.30
N LEU A 180 25.77 -6.49 -14.11
CA LEU A 180 25.88 -6.26 -15.56
C LEU A 180 24.51 -6.19 -16.24
N GLY A 181 23.58 -7.08 -15.90
CA GLY A 181 22.22 -7.08 -16.47
C GLY A 181 21.43 -5.83 -16.11
N SER A 182 21.47 -5.42 -14.84
CA SER A 182 20.84 -4.17 -14.39
C SER A 182 21.50 -2.93 -15.01
N ILE A 183 22.83 -2.89 -15.16
CA ILE A 183 23.55 -1.76 -15.78
C ILE A 183 23.18 -1.64 -17.26
N GLU A 184 23.14 -2.76 -18.00
CA GLU A 184 22.71 -2.76 -19.39
C GLU A 184 21.30 -2.19 -19.51
N ALA A 185 20.34 -2.69 -18.72
CA ALA A 185 18.97 -2.21 -18.75
C ALA A 185 18.86 -0.71 -18.41
N GLN A 186 19.61 -0.22 -17.42
CA GLN A 186 19.67 1.22 -17.09
C GLN A 186 20.21 2.06 -18.25
N ILE A 187 21.29 1.61 -18.91
CA ILE A 187 21.89 2.31 -20.05
C ILE A 187 20.90 2.35 -21.23
N GLN A 188 20.32 1.21 -21.57
CA GLN A 188 19.42 1.08 -22.74
C GLN A 188 18.12 1.88 -22.56
N LEU A 189 17.55 1.88 -21.35
CA LEU A 189 16.33 2.64 -21.04
C LEU A 189 16.62 4.10 -20.66
N GLY A 190 17.87 4.45 -20.34
CA GLY A 190 18.25 5.80 -19.88
C GLY A 190 17.79 6.13 -18.46
N LEU A 191 17.71 5.12 -17.58
CA LEU A 191 17.14 5.21 -16.25
C LEU A 191 18.20 4.96 -15.18
N PRO A 192 18.75 5.98 -14.51
CA PRO A 192 19.87 5.79 -13.60
C PRO A 192 19.42 5.32 -12.20
N SER A 193 20.28 4.54 -11.54
CA SER A 193 20.19 4.28 -10.11
C SER A 193 20.76 5.44 -9.27
N ILE A 194 20.23 5.60 -8.06
CA ILE A 194 20.61 6.64 -7.09
C ILE A 194 21.04 6.06 -5.73
N GLY A 195 20.91 4.74 -5.55
CA GLY A 195 21.22 4.07 -4.31
C GLY A 195 20.98 2.57 -4.39
N GLY A 196 21.18 1.91 -3.27
CA GLY A 196 20.99 0.48 -3.12
C GLY A 196 21.61 -0.03 -1.84
N LYS A 197 21.42 -1.31 -1.56
CA LYS A 197 22.03 -2.01 -0.44
C LYS A 197 22.28 -3.46 -0.81
N ASP A 198 23.44 -3.97 -0.40
CA ASP A 198 23.81 -5.36 -0.55
C ASP A 198 23.81 -6.15 0.78
N SER A 199 23.54 -7.45 0.65
CA SER A 199 23.72 -8.46 1.68
C SER A 199 24.30 -9.74 1.06
N MET A 200 25.59 -9.95 1.31
CA MET A 200 26.41 -11.01 0.68
C MET A 200 26.63 -12.22 1.62
N SER A 201 25.65 -12.51 2.47
CA SER A 201 25.73 -13.55 3.52
C SER A 201 24.48 -14.42 3.62
N GLY A 202 23.67 -14.50 2.56
CA GLY A 202 22.41 -15.24 2.49
C GLY A 202 22.59 -16.77 2.40
N THR A 203 23.33 -17.36 3.34
CA THR A 203 23.49 -18.82 3.43
C THR A 203 23.31 -19.26 4.88
N PHE A 204 22.39 -20.18 5.13
CA PHE A 204 22.21 -20.86 6.41
C PHE A 204 22.53 -22.35 6.23
N GLU A 205 23.57 -22.83 6.93
CA GLU A 205 24.14 -24.17 6.69
C GLU A 205 24.47 -24.37 5.20
N ASP A 206 23.78 -25.31 4.54
CA ASP A 206 23.91 -25.63 3.11
C ASP A 206 22.78 -25.02 2.26
N LEU A 207 21.85 -24.28 2.88
CA LEU A 207 20.74 -23.61 2.21
C LEU A 207 21.14 -22.18 1.84
N THR A 208 21.03 -21.87 0.56
CA THR A 208 21.41 -20.58 -0.02
C THR A 208 20.18 -19.88 -0.60
N VAL A 209 20.09 -18.58 -0.37
CA VAL A 209 19.08 -17.74 -1.03
C VAL A 209 19.28 -17.73 -2.55
N PRO A 210 18.20 -17.65 -3.36
CA PRO A 210 18.36 -17.42 -4.78
C PRO A 210 19.12 -16.11 -5.04
N PRO A 211 19.90 -16.00 -6.14
CA PRO A 211 20.50 -14.74 -6.55
C PRO A 211 19.40 -13.67 -6.64
N THR A 212 19.53 -12.57 -5.90
CA THR A 212 18.44 -11.61 -5.77
C THR A 212 18.96 -10.21 -6.05
N LEU A 213 18.39 -9.57 -7.07
CA LEU A 213 18.49 -8.14 -7.29
C LEU A 213 17.06 -7.63 -7.51
N VAL A 214 16.51 -6.97 -6.50
CA VAL A 214 15.20 -6.34 -6.58
C VAL A 214 15.37 -4.91 -7.07
N ALA A 215 14.70 -4.56 -8.17
CA ALA A 215 14.70 -3.22 -8.71
C ALA A 215 13.54 -2.42 -8.11
N PHE A 216 13.82 -1.32 -7.43
CA PHE A 216 12.81 -0.35 -6.99
C PHE A 216 12.92 0.91 -7.82
N GLY A 217 11.89 1.21 -8.61
CA GLY A 217 11.83 2.38 -9.47
C GLY A 217 10.90 3.42 -8.86
N VAL A 218 11.41 4.64 -8.67
CA VAL A 218 10.66 5.75 -8.06
C VAL A 218 10.61 6.93 -9.03
N THR A 219 9.43 7.52 -9.18
CA THR A 219 9.23 8.75 -9.97
C THR A 219 8.05 9.55 -9.41
N THR A 220 7.61 10.58 -10.14
CA THR A 220 6.43 11.38 -9.81
C THR A 220 5.33 11.24 -10.86
N ALA A 221 4.08 11.46 -10.45
CA ALA A 221 2.92 11.55 -11.32
C ALA A 221 1.98 12.69 -10.91
N ASP A 222 1.07 13.08 -11.80
CA ASP A 222 -0.12 13.84 -11.45
C ASP A 222 -1.19 12.84 -11.00
N SER A 223 -1.62 12.91 -9.74
CA SER A 223 -2.56 11.97 -9.12
C SER A 223 -3.90 11.87 -9.84
N ARG A 224 -4.26 12.87 -10.66
CA ARG A 224 -5.50 12.88 -11.46
C ARG A 224 -5.39 12.06 -12.76
N LYS A 225 -4.17 11.71 -13.16
CA LYS A 225 -3.85 10.92 -14.34
C LYS A 225 -3.42 9.49 -14.01
N VAL A 226 -3.40 9.14 -12.72
CA VAL A 226 -3.02 7.82 -12.26
C VAL A 226 -4.08 6.81 -12.65
N LEU A 227 -3.65 5.71 -13.25
CA LEU A 227 -4.49 4.59 -13.67
C LEU A 227 -4.44 3.48 -12.62
N SER A 228 -5.50 2.68 -12.59
CA SER A 228 -5.60 1.43 -11.83
C SER A 228 -6.06 0.31 -12.76
N PRO A 229 -5.73 -0.97 -12.46
CA PRO A 229 -5.81 -2.01 -13.48
C PRO A 229 -7.20 -2.59 -13.68
N GLU A 230 -8.07 -2.53 -12.68
CA GLU A 230 -9.38 -3.19 -12.77
C GLU A 230 -10.29 -2.52 -13.82
N PHE A 231 -11.01 -3.34 -14.59
CA PHE A 231 -12.00 -2.84 -15.55
C PHE A 231 -13.05 -1.97 -14.84
N LYS A 232 -13.41 -0.83 -15.46
CA LYS A 232 -14.26 0.19 -14.82
C LYS A 232 -15.74 0.07 -15.17
N ALA A 233 -16.03 -0.37 -16.39
CA ALA A 233 -17.38 -0.53 -16.91
C ALA A 233 -17.42 -1.59 -18.01
N ALA A 234 -18.61 -2.11 -18.31
CA ALA A 234 -18.85 -2.94 -19.48
C ALA A 234 -18.92 -2.10 -20.77
N GLY A 235 -18.55 -2.70 -21.90
CA GLY A 235 -18.60 -2.09 -23.23
C GLY A 235 -17.40 -1.20 -23.59
N GLU A 236 -16.38 -1.11 -22.73
CA GLU A 236 -15.13 -0.43 -23.04
C GLU A 236 -14.28 -1.30 -23.97
N TYR A 237 -13.60 -0.69 -24.93
CA TYR A 237 -12.67 -1.40 -25.81
C TYR A 237 -11.46 -1.87 -25.02
N ILE A 238 -11.02 -3.10 -25.30
CA ILE A 238 -9.80 -3.68 -24.73
C ILE A 238 -8.73 -3.70 -25.82
N TYR A 239 -7.58 -3.14 -25.49
CA TYR A 239 -6.40 -3.08 -26.34
C TYR A 239 -5.25 -3.87 -25.73
N TYR A 240 -4.41 -4.43 -26.59
CA TYR A 240 -3.23 -5.18 -26.20
C TYR A 240 -2.03 -4.73 -27.02
N LEU A 241 -1.01 -4.19 -26.34
CA LEU A 241 0.30 -3.94 -26.91
C LEU A 241 1.23 -5.08 -26.47
N PRO A 242 1.59 -6.02 -27.35
CA PRO A 242 2.45 -7.15 -26.97
C PRO A 242 3.85 -6.67 -26.60
N GLY A 243 4.37 -7.23 -25.50
CA GLY A 243 5.78 -7.14 -25.13
C GLY A 243 6.65 -8.19 -25.84
N GLN A 244 7.86 -8.40 -25.33
CA GLN A 244 8.72 -9.50 -25.76
C GLN A 244 8.49 -10.72 -24.88
N ILE A 245 8.29 -11.89 -25.50
CA ILE A 245 8.35 -13.17 -24.78
C ILE A 245 9.75 -13.29 -24.16
N LEU A 246 9.83 -13.80 -22.93
CA LEU A 246 11.10 -13.99 -22.25
C LEU A 246 12.08 -14.79 -23.12
N SER A 247 13.29 -14.27 -23.23
CA SER A 247 14.34 -14.78 -24.10
C SER A 247 15.72 -14.45 -23.53
N GLU A 248 16.75 -15.13 -24.04
CA GLU A 248 18.15 -14.75 -23.84
C GLU A 248 18.48 -13.42 -24.52
N ASP A 249 17.91 -13.16 -25.70
CA ASP A 249 18.08 -11.88 -26.39
C ASP A 249 17.00 -10.90 -25.94
N ILE A 250 17.38 -9.84 -25.21
CA ILE A 250 16.46 -8.78 -24.77
C ILE A 250 16.40 -7.66 -25.82
N ASP A 251 15.20 -7.41 -26.36
CA ASP A 251 14.96 -6.30 -27.29
C ASP A 251 14.56 -5.03 -26.54
N PHE A 252 15.56 -4.32 -26.01
CA PHE A 252 15.34 -3.04 -25.33
C PHE A 252 14.73 -1.95 -26.22
N ALA A 253 14.93 -2.03 -27.55
CA ALA A 253 14.35 -1.06 -28.48
C ALA A 253 12.84 -1.26 -28.60
N LEU A 254 12.37 -2.51 -28.64
CA LEU A 254 10.95 -2.85 -28.52
C LEU A 254 10.38 -2.35 -27.19
N MET A 255 11.02 -2.66 -26.06
CA MET A 255 10.54 -2.22 -24.73
C MET A 255 10.35 -0.71 -24.67
N LYS A 256 11.38 0.04 -25.09
CA LYS A 256 11.35 1.50 -25.08
C LYS A 256 10.30 2.06 -26.02
N SER A 257 10.17 1.51 -27.23
CA SER A 257 9.16 1.98 -28.18
C SER A 257 7.74 1.69 -27.69
N ASN A 258 7.50 0.56 -27.02
CA ASN A 258 6.23 0.27 -26.37
C ASN A 258 5.91 1.24 -25.23
N PHE A 259 6.90 1.58 -24.38
CA PHE A 259 6.73 2.56 -23.30
C PHE A 259 6.37 3.95 -23.84
N GLU A 260 7.07 4.41 -24.88
CA GLU A 260 6.81 5.69 -25.55
C GLU A 260 5.44 5.69 -26.26
N ALA A 261 5.07 4.59 -26.93
CA ALA A 261 3.78 4.45 -27.59
C ALA A 261 2.63 4.51 -26.57
N PHE A 262 2.76 3.81 -25.44
CA PHE A 262 1.70 3.79 -24.45
C PHE A 262 1.60 5.13 -23.69
N GLU A 263 2.72 5.76 -23.33
CA GLU A 263 2.72 7.13 -22.78
C GLU A 263 2.01 8.12 -23.72
N LYS A 264 2.26 8.00 -25.03
CA LYS A 264 1.57 8.80 -26.04
C LYS A 264 0.06 8.55 -26.03
N TRP A 265 -0.40 7.30 -26.03
CA TRP A 265 -1.83 7.01 -25.96
C TRP A 265 -2.49 7.50 -24.67
N GLN A 266 -1.82 7.42 -23.53
CA GLN A 266 -2.31 7.98 -22.27
C GLN A 266 -2.43 9.52 -22.30
N SER A 267 -1.63 10.19 -23.13
CA SER A 267 -1.75 11.64 -23.34
C SER A 267 -2.85 12.01 -24.34
N ASP A 268 -3.05 11.18 -25.36
CA ASP A 268 -3.95 11.49 -26.48
C ASP A 268 -5.40 11.03 -26.23
N TYR A 269 -5.60 10.01 -25.41
CA TYR A 269 -6.89 9.36 -25.18
C TYR A 269 -7.21 9.20 -23.70
N ALA A 270 -8.51 9.13 -23.39
CA ALA A 270 -8.98 8.79 -22.06
C ALA A 270 -8.87 7.28 -21.82
N ILE A 271 -7.74 6.85 -21.23
CA ILE A 271 -7.53 5.47 -20.76
C ILE A 271 -8.24 5.28 -19.42
N THR A 272 -8.99 4.19 -19.26
CA THR A 272 -9.84 3.94 -18.08
C THR A 272 -9.21 2.96 -17.09
N ALA A 273 -8.52 1.93 -17.61
CA ALA A 273 -7.72 1.00 -16.82
C ALA A 273 -6.51 0.50 -17.61
N ALA A 274 -5.43 0.15 -16.92
CA ALA A 274 -4.20 -0.33 -17.54
C ALA A 274 -3.42 -1.29 -16.64
N SER A 275 -2.85 -2.34 -17.24
CA SER A 275 -1.98 -3.31 -16.60
C SER A 275 -0.75 -3.58 -17.46
N ALA A 276 0.40 -3.77 -16.82
CA ALA A 276 1.59 -4.28 -17.50
C ALA A 276 1.46 -5.80 -17.67
N VAL A 277 1.82 -6.31 -18.85
CA VAL A 277 1.94 -7.76 -19.07
C VAL A 277 3.24 -8.24 -18.42
N LYS A 278 3.13 -9.37 -17.70
CA LYS A 278 4.17 -9.91 -16.82
C LYS A 278 4.37 -11.40 -17.09
N TYR A 279 4.74 -12.14 -16.04
CA TYR A 279 5.17 -13.53 -16.10
C TYR A 279 4.05 -14.51 -16.47
N GLY A 280 2.77 -14.18 -16.21
CA GLY A 280 1.62 -14.99 -16.61
C GLY A 280 1.01 -14.62 -17.97
N GLY A 281 1.65 -13.73 -18.73
CA GLY A 281 1.20 -13.33 -20.06
C GLY A 281 -0.10 -12.51 -20.06
N VAL A 282 -0.66 -12.31 -21.25
CA VAL A 282 -1.83 -11.44 -21.48
C VAL A 282 -3.09 -11.95 -20.76
N LEU A 283 -3.23 -13.27 -20.60
CA LEU A 283 -4.40 -13.86 -19.95
C LEU A 283 -4.41 -13.66 -18.44
N GLU A 284 -3.25 -13.71 -17.79
CA GLU A 284 -3.14 -13.31 -16.38
C GLU A 284 -3.61 -11.86 -16.20
N SER A 285 -3.10 -10.94 -17.02
CA SER A 285 -3.52 -9.53 -16.97
C SER A 285 -5.04 -9.40 -17.12
N LEU A 286 -5.64 -10.04 -18.12
CA LEU A 286 -7.10 -10.00 -18.32
C LEU A 286 -7.88 -10.58 -17.13
N ALA A 287 -7.41 -11.68 -16.53
CA ALA A 287 -8.00 -12.27 -15.33
C ALA A 287 -7.93 -11.31 -14.14
N LEU A 288 -6.74 -10.80 -13.80
CA LEU A 288 -6.57 -9.89 -12.68
C LEU A 288 -7.36 -8.59 -12.85
N MET A 289 -7.41 -8.02 -14.07
CA MET A 289 -8.19 -6.82 -14.37
C MET A 289 -9.71 -7.04 -14.20
N SER A 290 -10.19 -8.29 -14.30
CA SER A 290 -11.62 -8.62 -14.15
C SER A 290 -12.08 -8.70 -12.69
N PHE A 291 -11.19 -9.00 -11.75
CA PHE A 291 -11.56 -9.40 -10.38
C PHE A 291 -12.10 -8.25 -9.53
N GLY A 292 -11.41 -7.12 -9.48
CA GLY A 292 -11.68 -6.04 -8.52
C GLY A 292 -13.09 -5.48 -8.62
N ASN A 293 -13.67 -5.40 -9.81
CA ASN A 293 -15.04 -4.95 -10.03
C ASN A 293 -15.99 -6.06 -10.51
N GLN A 294 -15.49 -7.30 -10.64
CA GLN A 294 -16.23 -8.43 -11.20
C GLN A 294 -16.83 -8.12 -12.59
N ILE A 295 -16.03 -7.49 -13.44
CA ILE A 295 -16.42 -7.13 -14.82
C ILE A 295 -15.65 -8.07 -15.74
N GLY A 296 -16.35 -8.79 -16.61
CA GLY A 296 -15.73 -9.72 -17.55
C GLY A 296 -15.17 -9.06 -18.80
N ALA A 297 -14.76 -9.90 -19.74
CA ALA A 297 -14.27 -9.48 -21.04
C ALA A 297 -14.58 -10.52 -22.12
N ARG A 298 -14.80 -10.04 -23.35
CA ARG A 298 -14.79 -10.84 -24.57
C ARG A 298 -13.62 -10.40 -25.42
N VAL A 299 -12.68 -11.30 -25.68
CA VAL A 299 -11.46 -11.02 -26.44
C VAL A 299 -11.17 -12.08 -27.50
N GLU A 300 -10.53 -11.64 -28.58
CA GLU A 300 -9.95 -12.46 -29.62
C GLU A 300 -8.43 -12.22 -29.65
N LEU A 301 -7.67 -13.25 -29.32
CA LEU A 301 -6.22 -13.28 -29.32
C LEU A 301 -5.72 -13.98 -30.57
N ALA A 302 -4.82 -13.33 -31.31
CA ALA A 302 -4.23 -13.90 -32.52
C ALA A 302 -3.35 -15.13 -32.21
N ASP A 303 -2.66 -15.11 -31.07
CA ASP A 303 -1.85 -16.23 -30.59
C ASP A 303 -2.36 -16.67 -29.21
N LEU A 304 -3.18 -17.72 -29.21
CA LEU A 304 -3.65 -18.34 -27.98
C LEU A 304 -2.56 -19.21 -27.34
N GLU A 305 -1.68 -19.81 -28.14
CA GLU A 305 -0.74 -20.82 -27.64
C GLU A 305 0.24 -20.24 -26.62
N THR A 306 0.72 -19.02 -26.86
CA THR A 306 1.66 -18.31 -25.97
C THR A 306 0.99 -17.30 -25.05
N SER A 307 -0.33 -17.33 -24.91
CA SER A 307 -1.08 -16.30 -24.16
C SER A 307 -0.88 -16.35 -22.63
N LEU A 308 -0.34 -17.46 -22.12
CA LEU A 308 0.12 -17.65 -20.73
C LEU A 308 1.65 -17.61 -20.58
N THR A 309 2.38 -17.36 -21.67
CA THR A 309 3.84 -17.30 -21.63
C THR A 309 4.29 -15.94 -21.10
N GLY A 310 5.30 -15.95 -20.22
CA GLY A 310 5.86 -14.73 -19.66
C GLY A 310 6.35 -13.78 -20.74
N GLN A 311 5.87 -12.54 -20.67
CA GLN A 311 6.13 -11.50 -21.64
C GLN A 311 6.27 -10.16 -20.93
N LEU A 312 7.31 -9.39 -21.25
CA LEU A 312 7.57 -8.11 -20.59
C LEU A 312 7.58 -6.93 -21.56
N GLY A 313 7.29 -5.74 -21.02
CA GLY A 313 7.18 -4.49 -21.77
C GLY A 313 5.93 -4.36 -22.65
N GLY A 314 4.93 -5.21 -22.41
CA GLY A 314 3.60 -5.11 -23.02
C GLY A 314 2.56 -4.53 -22.06
N PHE A 315 1.39 -4.18 -22.60
CA PHE A 315 0.29 -3.58 -21.84
C PHE A 315 -1.07 -4.11 -22.29
N VAL A 316 -1.97 -4.31 -21.33
CA VAL A 316 -3.41 -4.45 -21.57
C VAL A 316 -4.08 -3.21 -20.99
N PHE A 317 -4.95 -2.57 -21.77
CA PHE A 317 -5.62 -1.37 -21.31
C PHE A 317 -7.00 -1.21 -21.94
N THR A 318 -7.80 -0.33 -21.33
CA THR A 318 -9.17 -0.06 -21.77
C THR A 318 -9.40 1.42 -22.07
N SER A 319 -10.29 1.67 -23.02
CA SER A 319 -10.79 3.01 -23.31
C SER A 319 -12.25 2.95 -23.79
N LYS A 320 -12.99 4.04 -23.57
CA LYS A 320 -14.32 4.25 -24.15
C LYS A 320 -14.25 4.68 -25.62
N GLU A 321 -13.10 5.21 -26.03
CA GLU A 321 -12.87 5.75 -27.36
C GLU A 321 -12.13 4.73 -28.22
N ASP A 322 -12.35 4.78 -29.53
CA ASP A 322 -11.66 3.89 -30.46
C ASP A 322 -10.28 4.43 -30.85
N ILE A 323 -9.22 3.79 -30.38
CA ILE A 323 -7.82 4.13 -30.65
C ILE A 323 -7.36 3.42 -31.93
N GLN A 324 -7.23 4.18 -33.03
CA GLN A 324 -7.00 3.63 -34.37
C GLN A 324 -5.69 2.85 -34.52
N ASP A 325 -4.61 3.32 -33.89
CA ASP A 325 -3.26 2.74 -34.06
C ASP A 325 -2.92 1.69 -32.98
N ALA A 326 -3.89 1.32 -32.13
CA ALA A 326 -3.73 0.31 -31.10
C ALA A 326 -4.43 -0.99 -31.49
N VAL A 327 -3.83 -2.14 -31.15
CA VAL A 327 -4.43 -3.45 -31.45
C VAL A 327 -5.59 -3.71 -30.50
N LYS A 328 -6.81 -3.54 -31.03
CA LYS A 328 -8.06 -3.85 -30.34
C LYS A 328 -8.27 -5.36 -30.34
N ILE A 329 -8.37 -5.94 -29.14
CA ILE A 329 -8.59 -7.38 -28.96
C ILE A 329 -10.01 -7.71 -28.52
N GLY A 330 -10.81 -6.73 -28.07
CA GLY A 330 -12.14 -7.04 -27.60
C GLY A 330 -12.84 -5.92 -26.85
N GLN A 331 -13.77 -6.30 -25.97
CA GLN A 331 -14.51 -5.38 -25.11
C GLN A 331 -14.80 -5.98 -23.74
N THR A 332 -14.92 -5.14 -22.72
CA THR A 332 -15.39 -5.54 -21.39
C THR A 332 -16.86 -5.92 -21.41
N THR A 333 -17.28 -6.83 -20.53
CA THR A 333 -18.65 -7.35 -20.45
C THR A 333 -19.20 -7.22 -19.02
N ALA A 334 -20.52 -7.09 -18.89
CA ALA A 334 -21.16 -6.98 -17.57
C ALA A 334 -21.09 -8.30 -16.77
N ASP A 335 -21.16 -9.44 -17.45
CA ASP A 335 -21.05 -10.74 -16.83
C ASP A 335 -19.62 -11.00 -16.36
N PHE A 336 -19.45 -11.52 -15.15
CA PHE A 336 -18.13 -11.83 -14.57
C PHE A 336 -17.56 -13.12 -15.17
N THR A 337 -17.09 -13.03 -16.41
CA THR A 337 -16.65 -14.16 -17.24
C THR A 337 -15.65 -13.66 -18.28
N LEU A 338 -14.62 -14.45 -18.57
CA LEU A 338 -13.70 -14.19 -19.66
C LEU A 338 -14.04 -15.10 -20.83
N LEU A 339 -14.53 -14.52 -21.93
CA LEU A 339 -14.71 -15.23 -23.20
C LEU A 339 -13.50 -14.97 -24.09
N VAL A 340 -12.64 -15.97 -24.27
CA VAL A 340 -11.38 -15.86 -25.03
C VAL A 340 -11.46 -16.80 -26.23
N ASN A 341 -11.42 -16.27 -27.45
CA ASN A 341 -11.48 -17.06 -28.69
C ASN A 341 -12.65 -18.07 -28.71
N GLY A 342 -13.79 -17.69 -28.14
CA GLY A 342 -14.98 -18.53 -28.00
C GLY A 342 -14.98 -19.51 -26.80
N VAL A 343 -13.89 -19.62 -26.04
CA VAL A 343 -13.81 -20.43 -24.82
C VAL A 343 -14.29 -19.62 -23.62
N ASN A 344 -15.26 -20.16 -22.88
CA ASN A 344 -15.93 -19.46 -21.79
C ASN A 344 -15.31 -19.82 -20.43
N LEU A 345 -14.60 -18.88 -19.81
CA LEU A 345 -13.92 -19.07 -18.53
C LEU A 345 -14.70 -18.36 -17.42
N THR A 346 -15.15 -19.10 -16.41
CA THR A 346 -15.95 -18.50 -15.32
C THR A 346 -15.10 -17.63 -14.41
N GLY A 347 -15.51 -16.38 -14.17
CA GLY A 347 -14.78 -15.46 -13.30
C GLY A 347 -14.64 -16.00 -11.87
N GLN A 348 -15.68 -16.65 -11.34
CA GLN A 348 -15.65 -17.25 -10.01
C GLN A 348 -14.61 -18.37 -9.89
N GLY A 349 -14.47 -19.22 -10.91
CA GLY A 349 -13.51 -20.32 -10.90
C GLY A 349 -12.06 -19.84 -10.96
N LEU A 350 -11.80 -18.78 -11.73
CA LEU A 350 -10.49 -18.13 -11.82
C LEU A 350 -10.14 -17.38 -10.53
N GLN A 351 -11.10 -16.62 -9.99
CA GLN A 351 -10.91 -15.89 -8.73
C GLN A 351 -10.62 -16.84 -7.56
N ALA A 352 -11.37 -17.95 -7.45
CA ALA A 352 -11.13 -18.95 -6.39
C ALA A 352 -9.74 -19.59 -6.49
N ALA A 353 -9.24 -19.83 -7.71
CA ALA A 353 -7.88 -20.33 -7.93
C ALA A 353 -6.83 -19.30 -7.47
N PHE A 354 -7.03 -18.02 -7.81
CA PHE A 354 -6.16 -16.93 -7.43
C PHE A 354 -6.10 -16.70 -5.91
N GLU A 355 -7.24 -16.75 -5.21
CA GLU A 355 -7.29 -16.49 -3.76
C GLU A 355 -6.84 -17.70 -2.93
N GLY A 356 -7.21 -18.92 -3.34
CA GLY A 356 -7.18 -20.09 -2.45
C GLY A 356 -5.79 -20.56 -1.98
N LYS A 357 -4.70 -20.22 -2.68
CA LYS A 357 -3.39 -20.82 -2.43
C LYS A 357 -2.80 -20.48 -1.05
N LEU A 358 -3.03 -19.25 -0.57
CA LEU A 358 -2.42 -18.74 0.66
C LEU A 358 -3.42 -18.60 1.82
N GLU A 359 -4.69 -18.97 1.65
CA GLU A 359 -5.74 -18.79 2.67
C GLU A 359 -5.46 -19.53 3.98
N GLU A 360 -4.81 -20.69 3.95
CA GLU A 360 -4.45 -21.43 5.18
C GLU A 360 -3.38 -20.70 6.03
N VAL A 361 -2.58 -19.82 5.43
CA VAL A 361 -1.48 -19.11 6.08
C VAL A 361 -1.83 -17.65 6.35
N TYR A 362 -2.49 -17.01 5.40
CA TYR A 362 -2.92 -15.61 5.44
C TYR A 362 -4.40 -15.53 5.07
N PRO A 363 -5.32 -15.83 6.00
CA PRO A 363 -6.74 -15.87 5.71
C PRO A 363 -7.28 -14.48 5.35
N THR A 364 -8.20 -14.43 4.40
CA THR A 364 -8.96 -13.23 4.02
C THR A 364 -10.39 -13.23 4.58
N GLU A 365 -10.91 -14.42 4.89
CA GLU A 365 -12.19 -14.62 5.55
C GLU A 365 -11.99 -15.16 6.98
N PHE A 366 -12.85 -14.73 7.89
CA PHE A 366 -12.85 -15.12 9.31
C PHE A 366 -14.22 -15.63 9.69
N GLU A 367 -14.28 -16.45 10.75
CA GLU A 367 -15.56 -16.89 11.31
C GLU A 367 -16.42 -15.66 11.65
N GLN A 368 -17.61 -15.60 11.07
CA GLN A 368 -18.57 -14.53 11.29
C GLN A 368 -19.87 -15.10 11.82
N ALA A 369 -20.57 -14.32 12.64
CA ALA A 369 -21.93 -14.67 13.03
C ALA A 369 -22.81 -14.78 11.77
N THR A 370 -23.46 -15.94 11.60
CA THR A 370 -24.37 -16.20 10.48
C THR A 370 -25.65 -15.36 10.57
N GLU A 371 -26.03 -14.96 11.77
CA GLU A 371 -27.13 -14.04 12.05
C GLU A 371 -26.58 -12.74 12.64
N LEU A 372 -26.63 -11.67 11.87
CA LEU A 372 -26.33 -10.32 12.36
C LEU A 372 -27.55 -9.81 13.14
N GLN A 373 -27.32 -9.31 14.35
CA GLN A 373 -28.37 -8.63 15.10
C GLN A 373 -28.79 -7.34 14.37
N ASP A 374 -30.09 -7.13 14.24
CA ASP A 374 -30.62 -5.89 13.69
C ASP A 374 -30.21 -4.69 14.56
N VAL A 375 -29.47 -3.76 13.97
CA VAL A 375 -29.14 -2.48 14.61
C VAL A 375 -30.27 -1.49 14.34
N PRO A 376 -31.08 -1.13 15.37
CA PRO A 376 -32.27 -0.32 15.18
C PRO A 376 -31.92 1.07 14.64
N ALA A 377 -32.75 1.54 13.71
CA ALA A 377 -32.69 2.88 13.17
C ALA A 377 -33.11 3.90 14.25
N VAL A 378 -32.22 4.85 14.55
CA VAL A 378 -32.50 5.97 15.45
C VAL A 378 -32.44 7.26 14.66
N THR A 379 -33.63 7.77 14.32
CA THR A 379 -33.77 9.07 13.67
C THR A 379 -33.91 10.17 14.72
N SER A 380 -33.36 11.34 14.43
CA SER A 380 -33.47 12.52 15.26
C SER A 380 -33.99 13.69 14.44
N SER A 381 -35.01 14.38 14.94
CA SER A 381 -35.38 15.72 14.47
C SER A 381 -34.73 16.81 15.32
N ALA A 382 -33.94 16.45 16.33
CA ALA A 382 -33.29 17.39 17.24
C ALA A 382 -32.20 18.15 16.49
N VAL A 383 -32.37 19.47 16.39
CA VAL A 383 -31.32 20.34 15.84
C VAL A 383 -30.40 20.75 16.99
N ILE A 384 -29.29 20.02 17.15
CA ILE A 384 -28.26 20.36 18.13
C ILE A 384 -27.48 21.56 17.62
N LYS A 385 -27.61 22.70 18.29
CA LYS A 385 -26.87 23.93 17.97
C LYS A 385 -25.92 24.28 19.10
N ALA A 386 -24.75 24.82 18.75
CA ALA A 386 -23.88 25.45 19.73
C ALA A 386 -24.60 26.60 20.43
N LYS A 387 -24.32 26.79 21.72
CA LYS A 387 -24.89 27.90 22.51
C LYS A 387 -24.49 29.27 21.95
N GLU A 388 -23.29 29.36 21.41
CA GLU A 388 -22.74 30.58 20.82
C GLU A 388 -22.26 30.31 19.39
N ALA A 389 -22.46 31.29 18.50
CA ALA A 389 -21.94 31.25 17.15
C ALA A 389 -20.50 31.80 17.15
N VAL A 390 -19.57 30.97 16.72
CA VAL A 390 -18.15 31.30 16.68
C VAL A 390 -17.71 31.30 15.22
N GLU A 391 -17.15 32.41 14.75
CA GLU A 391 -16.71 32.56 13.35
C GLU A 391 -15.64 31.55 12.98
N MET A 392 -14.70 31.28 13.88
CA MET A 392 -13.60 30.34 13.68
C MET A 392 -13.42 29.48 14.93
N PRO A 393 -14.11 28.32 15.02
CA PRO A 393 -13.98 27.41 16.15
C PRO A 393 -12.55 26.94 16.34
N VAL A 394 -12.11 26.85 17.60
CA VAL A 394 -10.80 26.32 17.98
C VAL A 394 -10.93 24.83 18.29
N VAL A 395 -10.19 24.01 17.55
CA VAL A 395 -10.06 22.57 17.78
C VAL A 395 -8.74 22.31 18.47
N TYR A 396 -8.79 21.70 19.65
CA TYR A 396 -7.61 21.25 20.36
C TYR A 396 -7.40 19.75 20.14
N ILE A 397 -6.18 19.39 19.72
CA ILE A 397 -5.76 18.01 19.52
C ILE A 397 -4.51 17.77 20.38
N PRO A 398 -4.63 17.04 21.50
CA PRO A 398 -3.45 16.55 22.22
C PRO A 398 -2.75 15.48 21.38
N VAL A 399 -1.46 15.67 21.12
CA VAL A 399 -0.63 14.71 20.37
C VAL A 399 0.14 13.86 21.38
N PHE A 400 -0.29 12.62 21.56
CA PHE A 400 0.34 11.70 22.51
C PHE A 400 1.45 10.90 21.81
N PRO A 401 2.51 10.48 22.52
CA PRO A 401 3.52 9.58 21.94
C PRO A 401 2.86 8.34 21.32
N GLY A 402 3.07 8.12 20.02
CA GLY A 402 2.52 6.99 19.27
C GLY A 402 1.21 7.26 18.52
N THR A 403 0.55 8.40 18.72
CA THR A 403 -0.51 8.82 17.78
C THR A 403 0.10 9.16 16.41
N ASN A 404 -0.68 8.99 15.35
CA ASN A 404 -0.16 9.13 13.97
C ASN A 404 -1.15 9.75 12.97
N SER A 405 -2.30 10.22 13.43
CA SER A 405 -3.41 10.70 12.59
C SER A 405 -3.75 12.18 12.83
N GLU A 406 -2.93 12.90 13.60
CA GLU A 406 -3.14 14.30 13.98
C GLU A 406 -3.11 15.28 12.80
N TYR A 407 -2.20 15.09 11.85
CA TYR A 407 -2.12 15.97 10.68
C TYR A 407 -3.31 15.81 9.74
N ASP A 408 -3.81 14.59 9.58
CA ASP A 408 -4.97 14.30 8.74
C ASP A 408 -6.23 14.92 9.34
N SER A 409 -6.40 14.74 10.66
CA SER A 409 -7.50 15.30 11.42
C SER A 409 -7.46 16.84 11.41
N ALA A 410 -6.28 17.43 11.63
CA ALA A 410 -6.09 18.88 11.57
C ALA A 410 -6.52 19.46 10.22
N LYS A 411 -6.03 18.87 9.12
CA LYS A 411 -6.38 19.33 7.77
C LYS A 411 -7.87 19.21 7.48
N ALA A 412 -8.56 18.19 8.01
CA ALA A 412 -10.01 18.04 7.84
C ALA A 412 -10.78 19.18 8.55
N PHE A 413 -10.38 19.54 9.77
CA PHE A 413 -10.98 20.66 10.51
C PHE A 413 -10.67 22.02 9.89
N GLU A 414 -9.43 22.25 9.47
CA GLU A 414 -9.03 23.49 8.80
C GLU A 414 -9.82 23.70 7.50
N GLN A 415 -10.04 22.63 6.73
CA GLN A 415 -10.88 22.67 5.53
C GLN A 415 -12.34 22.99 5.85
N ALA A 416 -12.83 22.60 7.02
CA ALA A 416 -14.16 22.97 7.52
C ALA A 416 -14.22 24.39 8.14
N GLY A 417 -13.10 25.15 8.13
CA GLY A 417 -13.02 26.53 8.61
C GLY A 417 -12.62 26.70 10.08
N ALA A 418 -12.22 25.62 10.77
CA ALA A 418 -11.75 25.70 12.14
C ALA A 418 -10.26 26.06 12.23
N LYS A 419 -9.86 26.65 13.36
CA LYS A 419 -8.45 26.80 13.74
C LYS A 419 -8.04 25.59 14.57
N VAL A 420 -7.01 24.87 14.14
CA VAL A 420 -6.50 23.71 14.87
C VAL A 420 -5.29 24.07 15.71
N ASN A 421 -5.25 23.55 16.92
CA ASN A 421 -4.13 23.65 17.83
C ASN A 421 -3.64 22.24 18.19
N LEU A 422 -2.50 21.85 17.60
CA LEU A 422 -1.81 20.60 17.87
C LEU A 422 -0.77 20.83 18.97
N VAL A 423 -0.87 20.12 20.08
CA VAL A 423 0.12 20.25 21.18
C VAL A 423 0.63 18.88 21.59
N PRO A 424 1.95 18.62 21.47
CA PRO A 424 2.58 17.41 21.99
C PRO A 424 2.45 17.29 23.50
N PHE A 425 2.03 16.13 23.97
CA PHE A 425 2.06 15.75 25.37
C PHE A 425 3.43 15.16 25.69
N VAL A 426 4.27 15.91 26.40
CA VAL A 426 5.68 15.57 26.63
C VAL A 426 5.82 14.66 27.85
N THR A 427 6.46 13.50 27.67
CA THR A 427 6.59 12.44 28.69
C THR A 427 8.03 12.12 29.07
N LEU A 428 8.97 13.06 28.89
CA LEU A 428 10.40 12.82 29.09
C LEU A 428 10.76 12.57 30.56
N ASP A 429 10.11 13.28 31.47
CA ASP A 429 10.30 13.21 32.92
C ASP A 429 9.03 13.68 33.66
N ALA A 430 9.04 13.58 34.99
CA ALA A 430 7.88 13.93 35.82
C ALA A 430 7.48 15.40 35.70
N GLU A 431 8.46 16.32 35.66
CA GLU A 431 8.21 17.76 35.51
C GLU A 431 7.55 18.08 34.16
N SER A 432 8.03 17.44 33.08
CA SER A 432 7.46 17.57 31.74
C SER A 432 6.03 17.06 31.66
N ILE A 433 5.70 15.98 32.39
CA ILE A 433 4.34 15.44 32.47
C ILE A 433 3.41 16.42 33.19
N GLU A 434 3.82 16.95 34.34
CA GLU A 434 3.03 17.95 35.08
C GLU A 434 2.76 19.20 34.24
N LYS A 435 3.80 19.70 33.55
CA LYS A 435 3.67 20.83 32.62
C LYS A 435 2.75 20.51 31.44
N SER A 436 2.80 19.30 30.90
CA SER A 436 1.92 18.87 29.80
C SER A 436 0.47 18.77 30.25
N VAL A 437 0.22 18.34 31.49
CA VAL A 437 -1.12 18.36 32.11
C VAL A 437 -1.63 19.80 32.21
N ASP A 438 -0.84 20.72 32.75
CA ASP A 438 -1.24 22.13 32.88
C ASP A 438 -1.48 22.78 31.50
N THR A 439 -0.63 22.47 30.52
CA THR A 439 -0.79 22.92 29.13
C THR A 439 -2.07 22.35 28.51
N MET A 440 -2.37 21.07 28.75
CA MET A 440 -3.59 20.44 28.25
C MET A 440 -4.85 21.11 28.83
N VAL A 441 -4.87 21.38 30.13
CA VAL A 441 -5.98 22.08 30.80
C VAL A 441 -6.21 23.46 30.21
N ASP A 442 -5.14 24.25 30.02
CA ASP A 442 -5.22 25.59 29.42
C ASP A 442 -5.77 25.55 27.98
N ASN A 443 -5.41 24.53 27.20
CA ASN A 443 -5.92 24.38 25.84
C ASN A 443 -7.36 23.88 25.79
N VAL A 444 -7.77 22.98 26.69
CA VAL A 444 -9.18 22.55 26.83
C VAL A 444 -10.07 23.73 27.19
N ASP A 445 -9.62 24.64 28.06
CA ASP A 445 -10.38 25.83 28.42
C ASP A 445 -10.61 26.76 27.21
N LYS A 446 -9.62 26.92 26.34
CA LYS A 446 -9.69 27.78 25.14
C LYS A 446 -10.38 27.14 23.94
N ALA A 447 -10.55 25.82 23.95
CA ALA A 447 -11.11 25.08 22.83
C ALA A 447 -12.64 25.16 22.76
N HIS A 448 -13.15 24.92 21.57
CA HIS A 448 -14.58 24.67 21.29
C HIS A 448 -14.80 23.18 20.98
N ILE A 449 -13.78 22.53 20.44
CA ILE A 449 -13.77 21.12 20.07
C ILE A 449 -12.51 20.46 20.65
N LEU A 450 -12.66 19.32 21.33
CA LEU A 450 -11.58 18.46 21.77
C LEU A 450 -11.58 17.20 20.91
N PHE A 451 -10.48 16.92 20.21
CA PHE A 451 -10.37 15.79 19.30
C PHE A 451 -9.25 14.85 19.72
N PHE A 452 -9.58 13.57 19.93
CA PHE A 452 -8.61 12.51 20.16
C PHE A 452 -8.38 11.70 18.88
N VAL A 453 -7.14 11.72 18.39
CA VAL A 453 -6.75 11.10 17.12
C VAL A 453 -6.55 9.59 17.23
N GLY A 454 -6.51 8.93 16.07
CA GLY A 454 -6.08 7.55 15.94
C GLY A 454 -4.57 7.36 16.06
N GLY A 455 -4.15 6.09 16.12
CA GLY A 455 -2.76 5.66 16.20
C GLY A 455 -2.56 4.57 17.25
N PHE A 456 -1.34 4.46 17.77
CA PHE A 456 -0.96 3.45 18.75
C PHE A 456 -0.31 4.16 19.94
N SER A 457 -1.10 4.87 20.75
CA SER A 457 -0.55 5.66 21.86
C SER A 457 0.20 4.76 22.85
N ALA A 458 1.45 5.12 23.15
CA ALA A 458 2.41 4.29 23.88
C ALA A 458 2.58 2.86 23.31
N ALA A 459 2.44 2.71 21.98
CA ALA A 459 2.43 1.43 21.27
C ALA A 459 1.34 0.46 21.77
N ASP A 460 0.26 0.97 22.37
CA ASP A 460 -0.81 0.21 23.03
C ASP A 460 -0.34 -0.71 24.19
N GLU A 461 0.85 -0.43 24.75
CA GLU A 461 1.45 -1.12 25.89
C GLU A 461 1.28 -0.32 27.20
N PRO A 462 1.34 -0.94 28.40
CA PRO A 462 1.59 -2.37 28.70
C PRO A 462 0.33 -3.26 28.78
N ASP A 463 -0.87 -2.71 28.58
CA ASP A 463 -2.13 -3.39 28.95
C ASP A 463 -3.29 -2.90 28.07
N GLY A 464 -3.03 -2.89 26.77
CA GLY A 464 -4.02 -2.69 25.73
C GLY A 464 -4.27 -1.25 25.32
N SER A 465 -5.06 -1.14 24.25
CA SER A 465 -5.19 0.07 23.46
C SER A 465 -5.65 1.31 24.23
N ALA A 466 -5.05 2.45 23.90
CA ALA A 466 -5.38 3.79 24.42
C ALA A 466 -5.22 4.00 25.94
N LYS A 467 -4.63 3.04 26.68
CA LYS A 467 -4.46 3.12 28.14
C LYS A 467 -3.70 4.35 28.60
N PHE A 468 -2.71 4.77 27.82
CA PHE A 468 -1.95 5.98 28.10
C PHE A 468 -2.86 7.21 28.12
N ILE A 469 -3.69 7.39 27.09
CA ILE A 469 -4.67 8.48 27.00
C ILE A 469 -5.66 8.41 28.17
N VAL A 470 -6.19 7.22 28.49
CA VAL A 470 -7.10 7.01 29.62
C VAL A 470 -6.48 7.46 30.95
N THR A 471 -5.19 7.18 31.16
CA THR A 471 -4.48 7.61 32.38
C THR A 471 -4.41 9.12 32.49
N ILE A 472 -4.15 9.82 31.38
CA ILE A 472 -4.16 11.29 31.35
C ILE A 472 -5.57 11.83 31.57
N LEU A 473 -6.59 11.23 30.94
CA LEU A 473 -7.99 11.62 31.13
C LEU A 473 -8.46 11.47 32.58
N ARG A 474 -7.94 10.49 33.33
CA ARG A 474 -8.22 10.27 34.74
C ARG A 474 -7.47 11.22 35.68
N ASN A 475 -6.50 11.99 35.18
CA ASN A 475 -5.84 13.00 36.00
C ASN A 475 -6.86 14.03 36.50
N ALA A 476 -6.85 14.34 37.81
CA ALA A 476 -7.87 15.18 38.43
C ALA A 476 -7.99 16.59 37.80
N LYS A 477 -6.88 17.20 37.36
CA LYS A 477 -6.90 18.51 36.68
C LYS A 477 -7.55 18.40 35.30
N VAL A 478 -7.16 17.39 34.51
CA VAL A 478 -7.68 17.14 33.16
C VAL A 478 -9.16 16.81 33.21
N ARG A 479 -9.57 15.91 34.10
CA ARG A 479 -10.97 15.53 34.34
C ARG A 479 -11.83 16.76 34.64
N SER A 480 -11.42 17.58 35.61
CA SER A 480 -12.15 18.81 35.97
C SER A 480 -12.29 19.78 34.79
N ALA A 481 -11.23 19.93 33.99
CA ALA A 481 -11.28 20.77 32.79
C ALA A 481 -12.23 20.22 31.71
N ILE A 482 -12.28 18.89 31.53
CA ILE A 482 -13.20 18.24 30.59
C ILE A 482 -14.65 18.32 31.08
N ASP A 483 -14.91 18.14 32.37
CA ASP A 483 -16.25 18.29 32.95
C ASP A 483 -16.78 19.72 32.70
N GLN A 484 -15.96 20.75 32.96
CA GLN A 484 -16.30 22.15 32.65
C GLN A 484 -16.48 22.38 31.14
N PHE A 485 -15.68 21.72 30.30
CA PHE A 485 -15.79 21.78 28.85
C PHE A 485 -17.13 21.21 28.35
N ILE A 486 -17.60 20.10 28.93
CA ILE A 486 -18.90 19.50 28.63
C ILE A 486 -20.04 20.41 29.11
N GLU A 487 -19.96 20.96 30.33
CA GLU A 487 -20.99 21.85 30.90
C GLU A 487 -21.22 23.12 30.03
N LYS A 488 -20.14 23.71 29.51
CA LYS A 488 -20.24 24.85 28.59
C LYS A 488 -20.73 24.46 27.18
N GLY A 489 -20.87 23.17 26.87
CA GLY A 489 -21.39 22.66 25.60
C GLY A 489 -20.32 22.43 24.53
N GLY A 490 -19.07 22.19 24.94
CA GLY A 490 -17.99 21.82 24.03
C GLY A 490 -18.21 20.46 23.37
N LEU A 491 -17.67 20.26 22.17
CA LEU A 491 -17.81 19.01 21.42
C LEU A 491 -16.56 18.14 21.59
N ILE A 492 -16.77 16.86 21.86
CA ILE A 492 -15.70 15.86 21.95
C ILE A 492 -15.90 14.82 20.85
N ILE A 493 -14.81 14.39 20.23
CA ILE A 493 -14.78 13.27 19.29
C ILE A 493 -13.47 12.52 19.44
N GLY A 494 -13.54 11.20 19.27
CA GLY A 494 -12.40 10.32 19.23
C GLY A 494 -12.54 9.37 18.04
N ILE A 495 -11.45 9.14 17.30
CA ILE A 495 -11.41 8.20 16.17
C ILE A 495 -10.34 7.14 16.44
N CYS A 496 -10.64 5.87 16.15
CA CYS A 496 -9.75 4.73 16.38
C CYS A 496 -9.23 4.70 17.83
N ASN A 497 -7.93 4.94 18.08
CA ASN A 497 -7.34 5.00 19.43
C ASN A 497 -7.99 6.07 20.32
N GLY A 498 -8.38 7.21 19.74
CA GLY A 498 -9.16 8.22 20.46
C GLY A 498 -10.55 7.73 20.87
N PHE A 499 -11.23 6.95 20.02
CA PHE A 499 -12.53 6.36 20.38
C PHE A 499 -12.38 5.33 21.51
N GLN A 500 -11.36 4.48 21.42
CA GLN A 500 -11.00 3.52 22.47
C GLN A 500 -10.74 4.23 23.81
N ALA A 501 -10.02 5.37 23.79
CA ALA A 501 -9.78 6.17 25.00
C ALA A 501 -11.09 6.68 25.61
N LEU A 502 -11.99 7.23 24.80
CA LEU A 502 -13.27 7.76 25.28
C LEU A 502 -14.14 6.68 25.91
N VAL A 503 -14.25 5.51 25.27
CA VAL A 503 -15.00 4.36 25.81
C VAL A 503 -14.39 3.87 27.13
N LYS A 504 -13.08 3.62 27.17
CA LYS A 504 -12.40 3.09 28.37
C LYS A 504 -12.32 4.10 29.52
N SER A 505 -12.46 5.39 29.24
CA SER A 505 -12.49 6.44 30.27
C SER A 505 -13.87 6.64 30.92
N GLY A 506 -14.93 6.05 30.35
CA GLY A 506 -16.32 6.27 30.76
C GLY A 506 -17.03 7.41 30.00
N LEU A 507 -16.27 8.32 29.38
CA LEU A 507 -16.83 9.46 28.64
C LEU A 507 -17.82 9.03 27.55
N LEU A 508 -17.61 7.87 26.93
CA LEU A 508 -18.63 7.19 26.15
C LEU A 508 -19.01 5.85 26.82
N PRO A 509 -20.31 5.51 26.89
CA PRO A 509 -21.47 6.27 26.43
C PRO A 509 -22.05 7.25 27.48
N TYR A 510 -21.44 7.38 28.66
CA TYR A 510 -22.09 8.01 29.82
C TYR A 510 -21.96 9.54 29.89
N GLY A 511 -21.01 10.12 29.14
CA GLY A 511 -20.74 11.56 29.19
C GLY A 511 -20.05 12.02 30.48
N ASN A 512 -19.54 11.09 31.29
CA ASN A 512 -18.82 11.35 32.53
C ASN A 512 -17.72 10.29 32.74
N PHE A 513 -16.87 10.45 33.76
CA PHE A 513 -15.80 9.49 34.07
C PHE A 513 -16.25 8.43 35.09
N GLU A 514 -17.45 7.86 34.92
CA GLU A 514 -17.87 6.70 35.72
C GLU A 514 -16.97 5.50 35.44
N ASP A 515 -16.74 4.69 36.48
CA ASP A 515 -15.98 3.46 36.35
C ASP A 515 -16.73 2.47 35.46
N ALA A 516 -16.01 1.83 34.54
CA ALA A 516 -16.57 0.80 33.68
C ALA A 516 -17.08 -0.38 34.54
N GLY A 517 -18.33 -0.79 34.30
CA GLY A 517 -18.96 -1.95 34.91
C GLY A 517 -19.05 -3.13 33.94
N GLU A 518 -19.66 -4.24 34.38
CA GLU A 518 -19.81 -5.47 33.56
C GLU A 518 -20.61 -5.27 32.26
N SER A 519 -21.48 -4.25 32.21
CA SER A 519 -22.28 -3.90 31.03
C SER A 519 -21.69 -2.78 30.18
N SER A 520 -20.53 -2.23 30.56
CA SER A 520 -19.89 -1.17 29.79
C SER A 520 -19.28 -1.74 28.51
N PRO A 521 -19.51 -1.11 27.35
CA PRO A 521 -18.88 -1.53 26.11
C PRO A 521 -17.36 -1.34 26.21
N THR A 522 -16.60 -2.20 25.54
CA THR A 522 -15.16 -2.03 25.37
C THR A 522 -14.76 -2.51 23.98
N LEU A 523 -13.60 -2.06 23.51
CA LEU A 523 -12.96 -2.57 22.32
C LEU A 523 -11.82 -3.50 22.73
N PHE A 524 -11.84 -4.70 22.17
CA PHE A 524 -10.86 -5.76 22.41
C PHE A 524 -10.18 -6.16 21.10
N TYR A 525 -9.33 -7.20 21.15
CA TYR A 525 -8.72 -7.77 19.95
C TYR A 525 -9.80 -8.18 18.94
N ASN A 526 -9.50 -8.00 17.66
CA ASN A 526 -10.31 -8.52 16.57
C ASN A 526 -10.41 -10.05 16.70
N ASP A 527 -11.56 -10.64 16.34
CA ASP A 527 -11.72 -12.11 16.30
C ASP A 527 -10.72 -12.77 15.33
N ALA A 528 -10.29 -12.03 14.31
CA ALA A 528 -9.23 -12.41 13.38
C ALA A 528 -7.83 -12.54 14.03
N ASN A 529 -7.65 -12.01 15.26
CA ASN A 529 -6.39 -11.92 15.99
C ASN A 529 -5.23 -11.29 15.18
N GLN A 530 -5.57 -10.35 14.30
CA GLN A 530 -4.62 -9.59 13.50
C GLN A 530 -5.15 -8.19 13.18
N HIS A 531 -4.23 -7.33 12.73
CA HIS A 531 -4.56 -6.02 12.17
C HIS A 531 -5.40 -6.17 10.90
N VAL A 532 -6.33 -5.24 10.65
CA VAL A 532 -7.21 -5.28 9.48
C VAL A 532 -7.22 -3.91 8.81
N ALA A 533 -6.55 -3.81 7.68
CA ALA A 533 -6.44 -2.64 6.83
C ALA A 533 -7.21 -2.85 5.52
N LYS A 534 -8.43 -2.28 5.43
CA LYS A 534 -9.27 -2.35 4.23
C LYS A 534 -10.29 -1.21 4.16
N MET A 535 -10.85 -0.99 2.98
CA MET A 535 -12.06 -0.18 2.84
C MET A 535 -13.28 -1.02 3.22
N VAL A 536 -14.13 -0.50 4.10
CA VAL A 536 -15.38 -1.16 4.48
C VAL A 536 -16.58 -0.26 4.23
N GLU A 537 -17.69 -0.86 3.82
CA GLU A 537 -18.96 -0.16 3.75
C GLU A 537 -19.63 -0.15 5.12
N THR A 538 -20.02 1.03 5.58
CA THR A 538 -20.74 1.22 6.83
C THR A 538 -22.07 1.90 6.57
N ARG A 539 -23.10 1.49 7.32
CA ARG A 539 -24.45 2.08 7.23
C ARG A 539 -24.70 2.97 8.44
N ILE A 540 -25.19 4.19 8.21
CA ILE A 540 -25.64 5.06 9.28
C ILE A 540 -26.90 4.48 9.93
N ALA A 541 -26.81 4.15 11.22
CA ALA A 541 -27.93 3.63 12.01
C ALA A 541 -28.53 4.67 12.97
N ASN A 542 -27.77 5.71 13.35
CA ASN A 542 -28.16 6.69 14.35
C ASN A 542 -27.67 8.08 13.96
N VAL A 543 -28.56 9.08 13.98
CA VAL A 543 -28.24 10.49 13.65
C VAL A 543 -28.43 11.45 14.84
N ASN A 544 -28.43 10.94 16.08
CA ASN A 544 -28.49 11.76 17.30
C ASN A 544 -27.19 12.53 17.59
N SER A 545 -26.11 12.26 16.86
CA SER A 545 -24.83 12.93 17.03
C SER A 545 -24.74 14.20 16.18
N PRO A 546 -24.27 15.35 16.70
CA PRO A 546 -24.02 16.54 15.90
C PRO A 546 -22.96 16.31 14.81
N TRP A 547 -22.06 15.32 14.99
CA TRP A 547 -21.06 14.93 13.99
C TRP A 547 -21.66 14.28 12.74
N LEU A 548 -22.91 13.83 12.82
CA LEU A 548 -23.66 13.21 11.73
C LEU A 548 -24.71 14.17 11.16
N ALA A 549 -24.59 15.47 11.42
CA ALA A 549 -25.42 16.48 10.78
C ALA A 549 -25.17 16.46 9.26
N GLY A 550 -26.23 16.24 8.48
CA GLY A 550 -26.16 16.22 7.01
C GLY A 550 -26.16 14.82 6.37
N VAL A 551 -26.15 13.74 7.17
CA VAL A 551 -26.42 12.38 6.71
C VAL A 551 -27.76 11.86 7.24
N GLN A 552 -28.28 10.81 6.62
CA GLN A 552 -29.55 10.17 6.95
C GLN A 552 -29.34 8.72 7.38
N VAL A 553 -30.27 8.21 8.21
CA VAL A 553 -30.29 6.78 8.52
C VAL A 553 -30.49 5.99 7.23
N GLY A 554 -29.64 4.99 7.03
CA GLY A 554 -29.61 4.18 5.81
C GLY A 554 -28.54 4.59 4.81
N ASP A 555 -27.94 5.78 4.95
CA ASP A 555 -26.80 6.18 4.12
C ASP A 555 -25.65 5.18 4.28
N ILE A 556 -25.01 4.83 3.15
CA ILE A 556 -23.87 3.91 3.10
C ILE A 556 -22.62 4.69 2.71
N HIS A 557 -21.56 4.53 3.51
CA HIS A 557 -20.27 5.16 3.28
C HIS A 557 -19.15 4.13 3.29
N ALA A 558 -18.26 4.22 2.31
CA ALA A 558 -16.99 3.49 2.32
C ALA A 558 -15.99 4.26 3.20
N ILE A 559 -15.49 3.62 4.26
CA ILE A 559 -14.51 4.19 5.18
C ILE A 559 -13.26 3.29 5.26
N PRO A 560 -12.06 3.86 5.45
CA PRO A 560 -10.90 3.07 5.77
C PRO A 560 -11.03 2.52 7.20
N VAL A 561 -10.79 1.22 7.36
CA VAL A 561 -10.53 0.58 8.64
C VAL A 561 -9.06 0.19 8.67
N SER A 562 -8.45 0.48 9.80
CA SER A 562 -7.07 0.15 10.16
C SER A 562 -7.05 -0.11 11.65
#